data_AF-A0A8B8BMQ3-F1
#
_entry.id   AF-A0A8B8BMQ3-F1
#
_cell.length_a   1.000
_cell.length_b   1.000
_cell.length_c   1.000
_cell.angle_alpha   90.00
_cell.angle_beta   90.00
_cell.angle_gamma   90.00
#
_symmetry.space_group_name_H-M   'P 1'
#
loop_
_entity.id
_entity.type
_entity.pdbx_description
1 polymer ?
#
loop_
_entity_poly.entity_id
_entity_poly.type
_entity_poly.pdbx_seq_one_letter_code
_entity_poly.pdbx_strand_id
1 'polypeptide(L)'
;MVCGTDGVTYANHCKFVHAACQFENLHVHNHGACPPNFSTSTTPPGVTMAAGGQSAAGTTLPSSAYIQSMFCRNKDSIGCPAVFSIVCGSNGMDYPNTCELSKAVCDLPNLVEVPCSGLPTTQPPATQAPTTTTTTTTPRPTTTKAGPIPIIG
;
A
#
# COMPACT_ATOMS: atom_id res chain seq x y z
N MET A 1 -3.13 -19.63 -0.63
CA MET A 1 -2.30 -19.22 -1.78
C MET A 1 -3.11 -18.32 -2.70
N VAL A 2 -2.46 -17.37 -3.35
CA VAL A 2 -3.06 -16.39 -4.28
C VAL A 2 -2.11 -16.18 -5.45
N CYS A 3 -2.60 -16.18 -6.68
CA CYS A 3 -1.82 -15.80 -7.85
C CYS A 3 -2.02 -14.31 -8.13
N GLY A 4 -0.93 -13.55 -8.18
CA GLY A 4 -0.96 -12.15 -8.57
C GLY A 4 -1.00 -11.97 -10.08
N THR A 5 -1.41 -10.78 -10.53
CA THR A 5 -1.31 -10.35 -11.95
C THR A 5 0.13 -10.24 -12.42
N ASP A 6 1.11 -10.23 -11.51
CA ASP A 6 2.54 -10.35 -11.75
C ASP A 6 3.01 -11.79 -12.06
N GLY A 7 2.10 -12.77 -11.95
CA GLY A 7 2.38 -14.19 -12.12
C GLY A 7 3.14 -14.84 -10.99
N VAL A 8 3.25 -14.14 -9.85
CA VAL A 8 3.82 -14.68 -8.64
C VAL A 8 2.74 -15.38 -7.83
N THR A 9 3.04 -16.60 -7.38
CA THR A 9 2.20 -17.30 -6.40
C THR A 9 2.59 -16.87 -4.99
N TYR A 10 1.69 -16.16 -4.33
CA TYR A 10 1.81 -15.77 -2.94
C TYR A 10 1.29 -16.88 -2.03
N ALA A 11 2.12 -17.32 -1.08
CA ALA A 11 1.79 -18.41 -0.16
C ALA A 11 0.47 -18.19 0.59
N ASN A 12 0.14 -16.94 0.91
CA ASN A 12 -1.09 -16.55 1.59
C ASN A 12 -1.53 -15.12 1.19
N HIS A 13 -2.74 -14.75 1.59
CA HIS A 13 -3.32 -13.42 1.33
C HIS A 13 -2.52 -12.28 1.97
N CYS A 14 -1.94 -12.48 3.16
CA CYS A 14 -1.14 -11.45 3.83
C CYS A 14 0.10 -11.08 3.02
N LYS A 15 0.82 -12.08 2.49
CA LYS A 15 1.97 -11.83 1.60
C LYS A 15 1.58 -11.12 0.31
N PHE A 16 0.44 -11.51 -0.28
CA PHE A 16 -0.09 -10.83 -1.48
C PHE A 16 -0.41 -9.36 -1.19
N VAL A 17 -1.17 -9.11 -0.13
CA VAL A 17 -1.59 -7.77 0.32
C VAL A 17 -0.39 -6.87 0.62
N HIS A 18 0.65 -7.41 1.26
CA HIS A 18 1.88 -6.68 1.53
C HIS A 18 2.59 -6.28 0.23
N ALA A 19 2.72 -7.21 -0.72
CA ALA A 19 3.29 -6.91 -2.03
C ALA A 19 2.43 -5.92 -2.82
N ALA A 20 1.10 -6.03 -2.74
CA ALA A 20 0.19 -5.14 -3.44
C ALA A 20 0.30 -3.67 -2.97
N CYS A 21 0.72 -3.44 -1.73
CA CYS A 21 1.04 -2.09 -1.27
C CYS A 21 2.35 -1.54 -1.87
N GLN A 22 3.25 -2.42 -2.30
CA GLN A 22 4.54 -2.01 -2.88
C GLN A 22 4.45 -1.79 -4.39
N PHE A 23 3.45 -2.38 -5.05
CA PHE A 23 3.28 -2.36 -6.50
C PHE A 23 1.87 -1.86 -6.85
N GLU A 24 1.76 -0.65 -7.42
CA GLU A 24 0.49 0.03 -7.75
C GLU A 24 -0.44 -0.77 -8.69
N ASN A 25 0.05 -1.82 -9.38
CA ASN A 25 -0.71 -2.60 -10.35
C ASN A 25 -0.84 -4.10 -10.00
N LEU A 26 -0.50 -4.50 -8.78
CA LEU A 26 -0.60 -5.89 -8.35
C LEU A 26 -2.00 -6.22 -7.84
N HIS A 27 -2.74 -6.99 -8.63
CA HIS A 27 -4.09 -7.44 -8.34
C HIS A 27 -4.12 -8.97 -8.26
N VAL A 28 -5.22 -9.53 -7.72
CA VAL A 28 -5.42 -10.98 -7.73
C VAL A 28 -5.78 -11.41 -9.15
N HIS A 29 -4.98 -12.28 -9.76
CA HIS A 29 -5.34 -12.93 -11.02
C HIS A 29 -6.29 -14.11 -10.77
N ASN A 30 -5.90 -15.03 -9.88
CA ASN A 30 -6.74 -16.14 -9.44
C ASN A 30 -6.47 -16.53 -7.99
N HIS A 31 -7.47 -17.10 -7.32
CA HIS A 31 -7.25 -17.79 -6.05
C HIS A 31 -6.50 -19.10 -6.28
N GLY A 32 -5.56 -19.45 -5.39
CA GLY A 32 -4.69 -20.62 -5.56
C GLY A 32 -3.31 -20.26 -6.15
N ALA A 33 -2.61 -21.27 -6.67
CA ALA A 33 -1.32 -21.07 -7.33
C ALA A 33 -1.52 -20.56 -8.77
N CYS A 34 -0.50 -19.89 -9.30
CA CYS A 34 -0.47 -19.50 -10.71
C CYS A 34 -0.34 -20.75 -11.61
N PRO A 35 -1.03 -20.78 -12.76
CA PRO A 35 -0.86 -21.85 -13.74
C PRO A 35 0.59 -21.95 -14.25
N PRO A 36 1.08 -23.15 -14.63
CA PRO A 36 2.47 -23.36 -15.06
C PRO A 36 2.87 -22.60 -16.34
N ASN A 37 1.91 -22.04 -17.09
CA ASN A 37 2.14 -21.22 -18.29
C ASN A 37 1.66 -19.77 -18.13
N PHE A 38 1.46 -19.31 -16.90
CA PHE A 38 1.04 -17.94 -16.64
C PHE A 38 2.26 -17.01 -16.74
N SER A 39 2.54 -16.56 -17.96
CA SER A 39 3.56 -15.55 -18.24
C SER A 39 2.87 -14.20 -18.39
N THR A 40 3.33 -13.19 -17.66
CA THR A 40 2.87 -11.79 -17.78
C THR A 40 3.29 -11.12 -19.08
N SER A 41 3.72 -11.91 -20.07
CA SER A 41 3.99 -11.45 -21.42
C SER A 41 2.69 -10.93 -22.01
N THR A 42 2.58 -9.60 -22.05
CA THR A 42 1.91 -8.89 -23.14
C THR A 42 2.05 -9.73 -24.40
N THR A 43 0.91 -10.16 -24.92
CA THR A 43 0.80 -10.91 -26.16
C THR A 43 1.66 -10.25 -27.24
N PRO A 44 2.52 -10.99 -27.96
CA PRO A 44 3.04 -10.52 -29.24
C PRO A 44 1.85 -10.12 -30.14
N PRO A 45 1.94 -9.02 -30.91
CA PRO A 45 0.88 -8.67 -31.86
C PRO A 45 0.72 -9.81 -32.86
N GLY A 46 -0.38 -10.56 -32.76
CA GLY A 46 -0.69 -11.64 -33.71
C GLY A 46 -1.26 -12.94 -33.13
N VAL A 47 -1.41 -13.07 -31.80
CA VAL A 47 -2.15 -14.21 -31.23
C VAL A 47 -3.58 -13.81 -30.87
N THR A 48 -4.54 -14.24 -31.68
CA THR A 48 -5.97 -14.14 -31.37
C THR A 48 -6.28 -15.06 -30.19
N MET A 49 -6.25 -14.53 -28.97
CA MET A 49 -6.72 -15.27 -27.80
C MET A 49 -8.23 -15.43 -27.94
N ALA A 50 -8.68 -16.67 -28.15
CA ALA A 50 -10.08 -17.02 -28.06
C ALA A 50 -10.64 -16.58 -26.71
N ALA A 51 -11.80 -15.93 -26.74
CA ALA A 51 -12.56 -15.57 -25.55
C ALA A 51 -12.99 -16.83 -24.77
N GLY A 52 -12.10 -17.32 -23.91
CA GLY A 52 -12.35 -18.36 -22.93
C GLY A 52 -12.65 -17.76 -21.57
N GLY A 53 -13.60 -16.83 -21.50
CA GLY A 53 -14.13 -16.32 -20.25
C GLY A 53 -15.01 -17.38 -19.58
N GLN A 54 -14.43 -18.25 -18.77
CA GLN A 54 -15.20 -19.06 -17.83
C GLN A 54 -15.20 -18.35 -16.47
N SER A 55 -16.15 -17.43 -16.33
CA SER A 55 -16.57 -16.90 -15.04
C SER A 55 -17.22 -18.03 -14.25
N ALA A 56 -16.45 -18.67 -13.37
CA ALA A 56 -17.04 -19.55 -12.36
C ALA A 56 -17.84 -18.68 -11.39
N ALA A 57 -19.16 -18.69 -11.58
CA ALA A 57 -20.13 -18.18 -10.64
C ALA A 57 -19.99 -18.95 -9.32
N GLY A 58 -19.43 -18.30 -8.31
CA GLY A 58 -19.35 -18.77 -6.92
C GLY A 58 -19.60 -17.60 -5.99
N THR A 59 -20.64 -17.72 -5.15
CA THR A 59 -21.20 -16.73 -4.23
C THR A 59 -20.18 -16.14 -3.24
N THR A 60 -19.37 -15.19 -3.68
CA THR A 60 -18.29 -14.60 -2.86
C THR A 60 -18.41 -13.09 -2.93
N LEU A 61 -18.36 -12.43 -1.77
CA LEU A 61 -18.12 -10.99 -1.64
C LEU A 61 -17.13 -10.53 -2.72
N PRO A 62 -17.26 -9.31 -3.28
CA PRO A 62 -16.33 -8.86 -4.32
C PRO A 62 -14.91 -9.10 -3.78
N SER A 63 -14.13 -9.91 -4.49
CA SER A 63 -12.81 -10.37 -4.03
C SER A 63 -11.95 -9.18 -3.57
N SER A 64 -12.17 -8.01 -4.17
CA SER A 64 -11.64 -6.73 -3.71
C SER A 64 -11.97 -6.37 -2.25
N ALA A 65 -13.22 -6.48 -1.79
CA ALA A 65 -13.61 -6.13 -0.42
C ALA A 65 -13.00 -7.06 0.64
N TYR A 66 -12.89 -8.37 0.36
CA TYR A 66 -12.23 -9.30 1.28
C TYR A 66 -10.73 -9.02 1.36
N ILE A 67 -10.08 -8.76 0.22
CA ILE A 67 -8.66 -8.40 0.18
C ILE A 67 -8.42 -7.06 0.89
N GLN A 68 -9.30 -6.07 0.70
CA GLN A 68 -9.30 -4.80 1.44
C GLN A 68 -9.44 -5.05 2.95
N SER A 69 -10.35 -5.93 3.38
CA SER A 69 -10.53 -6.24 4.80
C SER A 69 -9.25 -6.84 5.42
N MET A 70 -8.56 -7.71 4.68
CA MET A 70 -7.30 -8.31 5.14
C MET A 70 -6.16 -7.30 5.13
N PHE A 71 -6.13 -6.39 4.16
CA PHE A 71 -5.23 -5.24 4.14
C PHE A 71 -5.41 -4.39 5.40
N CYS A 72 -6.64 -3.98 5.71
CA CYS A 72 -6.93 -3.13 6.85
C CYS A 72 -6.62 -3.78 8.19
N ARG A 73 -6.87 -5.08 8.34
CA ARG A 73 -6.49 -5.84 9.55
C ARG A 73 -4.99 -5.92 9.80
N ASN A 74 -4.17 -5.75 8.75
CA ASN A 74 -2.71 -5.83 8.84
C ASN A 74 -2.03 -4.49 8.53
N LYS A 75 -2.77 -3.37 8.45
CA LYS A 75 -2.25 -2.08 7.96
C LYS A 75 -1.01 -1.59 8.70
N ASP A 76 -0.92 -1.86 10.00
CA ASP A 76 0.21 -1.45 10.85
C ASP A 76 1.47 -2.30 10.63
N SER A 77 1.33 -3.49 10.06
CA SER A 77 2.44 -4.39 9.70
C SER A 77 2.86 -4.26 8.23
N ILE A 78 2.12 -3.49 7.43
CA ILE A 78 2.42 -3.27 6.02
C ILE A 78 3.32 -2.03 5.91
N GLY A 79 4.56 -2.23 5.47
CA GLY A 79 5.48 -1.13 5.18
C GLY A 79 5.23 -0.57 3.78
N CYS A 80 4.90 0.71 3.70
CA CYS A 80 4.79 1.42 2.42
C CYS A 80 6.19 1.76 1.90
N PRO A 81 6.43 1.72 0.58
CA PRO A 81 7.67 2.23 0.01
C PRO A 81 7.77 3.75 0.23
N ALA A 82 8.98 4.25 0.50
CA ALA A 82 9.26 5.69 0.60
C ALA A 82 9.39 6.37 -0.79
N VAL A 83 8.53 5.97 -1.72
CA VAL A 83 8.44 6.53 -3.07
C VAL A 83 7.29 7.52 -3.07
N PHE A 84 7.54 8.74 -3.57
CA PHE A 84 6.57 9.82 -3.62
C PHE A 84 5.90 9.87 -5.00
N SER A 85 4.71 9.30 -5.11
CA SER A 85 3.78 9.40 -6.24
C SER A 85 2.48 10.02 -5.71
N ILE A 86 2.45 11.35 -5.53
CA ILE A 86 1.33 12.03 -4.86
C ILE A 86 0.00 11.64 -5.52
N VAL A 87 -0.94 11.19 -4.69
CA VAL A 87 -2.32 10.91 -5.06
C VAL A 87 -3.27 11.72 -4.18
N CYS A 88 -4.44 12.06 -4.72
CA CYS A 88 -5.40 12.92 -4.05
C CYS A 88 -6.61 12.11 -3.59
N GLY A 89 -7.01 12.27 -2.33
CA GLY A 89 -8.18 11.63 -1.76
C GLY A 89 -9.44 12.47 -1.93
N SER A 90 -10.60 11.79 -2.01
CA SER A 90 -11.92 12.42 -2.00
C SER A 90 -12.21 13.25 -0.73
N ASN A 91 -11.41 13.06 0.32
CA ASN A 91 -11.45 13.87 1.53
C ASN A 91 -10.68 15.20 1.43
N GLY A 92 -10.15 15.54 0.24
CA GLY A 92 -9.40 16.77 0.00
C GLY A 92 -7.97 16.76 0.56
N MET A 93 -7.44 15.57 0.89
CA MET A 93 -6.09 15.39 1.40
C MET A 93 -5.20 14.72 0.36
N ASP A 94 -3.93 15.12 0.34
CA ASP A 94 -2.89 14.49 -0.50
C ASP A 94 -2.18 13.38 0.28
N TYR A 95 -1.89 12.28 -0.40
CA TYR A 95 -1.18 11.15 0.17
C TYR A 95 0.15 10.95 -0.56
N PRO A 96 1.23 10.57 0.15
CA PRO A 96 2.57 10.37 -0.43
C PRO A 96 2.61 9.41 -1.61
N ASN A 97 1.76 8.38 -1.58
CA ASN A 97 1.56 7.38 -2.64
C ASN A 97 0.23 6.63 -2.44
N THR A 98 -0.16 5.82 -3.43
CA THR A 98 -1.37 5.00 -3.40
C THR A 98 -1.44 4.03 -2.21
N CYS A 99 -0.31 3.55 -1.72
CA CYS A 99 -0.24 2.63 -0.58
C CYS A 99 -0.60 3.35 0.73
N GLU A 100 -0.12 4.57 0.95
CA GLU A 100 -0.55 5.42 2.08
C GLU A 100 -2.03 5.82 1.98
N LEU A 101 -2.53 6.14 0.78
CA LEU A 101 -3.96 6.37 0.58
C LEU A 101 -4.77 5.12 0.94
N SER A 102 -4.33 3.93 0.50
CA SER A 102 -4.98 2.65 0.78
C SER A 102 -5.05 2.34 2.28
N LYS A 103 -4.04 2.73 3.06
CA LYS A 103 -4.08 2.66 4.53
C LYS A 103 -5.16 3.57 5.11
N ALA A 104 -5.27 4.79 4.61
CA ALA A 104 -6.28 5.73 5.08
C ALA A 104 -7.71 5.28 4.75
N VAL A 105 -7.94 4.51 3.68
CA VAL A 105 -9.25 3.90 3.37
C VAL A 105 -9.73 2.98 4.50
N CYS A 106 -8.81 2.38 5.27
CA CYS A 106 -9.18 1.54 6.41
C CYS A 106 -9.79 2.33 7.57
N ASP A 107 -9.41 3.59 7.71
CA ASP A 107 -9.93 4.49 8.74
C ASP A 107 -11.12 5.33 8.18
N LEU A 108 -11.18 5.50 6.85
CA LEU A 108 -12.21 6.24 6.12
C LEU A 108 -12.76 5.37 4.98
N PRO A 109 -13.80 4.53 5.20
CA PRO A 109 -14.24 3.52 4.22
C PRO A 109 -14.80 4.10 2.91
N ASN A 110 -15.16 5.39 2.88
CA ASN A 110 -15.64 6.10 1.69
C ASN A 110 -14.55 6.95 1.03
N LEU A 111 -13.30 6.87 1.51
CA LEU A 111 -12.16 7.51 0.87
C LEU A 111 -11.87 6.80 -0.45
N VAL A 112 -11.81 7.57 -1.52
CA VAL A 112 -11.42 7.09 -2.84
C VAL A 112 -10.38 8.02 -3.42
N GLU A 113 -9.49 7.48 -4.26
CA GLU A 113 -8.59 8.30 -5.05
C GLU A 113 -9.39 9.10 -6.08
N VAL A 114 -9.09 10.39 -6.20
CA VAL A 114 -9.70 11.33 -7.14
C VAL A 114 -8.61 12.08 -7.90
N PRO A 115 -8.91 12.63 -9.09
CA PRO A 115 -7.99 13.51 -9.78
C PRO A 115 -7.59 14.69 -8.89
N CYS A 116 -6.29 14.94 -8.79
CA CYS A 116 -5.77 16.08 -8.05
C CYS A 116 -6.30 17.38 -8.66
N SER A 117 -7.13 18.08 -7.89
CA SER A 117 -7.79 19.30 -8.31
C SER A 117 -6.81 20.48 -8.23
N GLY A 118 -5.92 20.60 -9.22
CA GLY A 118 -5.16 21.83 -9.49
C GLY A 118 -3.66 21.80 -9.23
N LEU A 119 -2.91 20.84 -9.77
CA LEU A 119 -1.47 21.02 -9.95
C LEU A 119 -1.14 21.47 -11.38
N PRO A 120 -0.58 22.68 -11.60
CA PRO A 120 0.26 22.90 -12.76
C PRO A 120 1.46 21.95 -12.65
N THR A 121 1.73 21.19 -13.72
CA THR A 121 2.88 20.29 -13.87
C THR A 121 4.19 21.08 -13.78
N THR A 122 4.63 21.35 -12.57
CA THR A 122 6.03 21.64 -12.27
C THR A 122 6.49 20.57 -11.31
N GLN A 123 6.90 19.44 -11.89
CA GLN A 123 7.89 18.58 -11.28
C GLN A 123 9.04 19.49 -10.81
N PRO A 124 9.36 19.58 -9.51
CA PRO A 124 10.64 20.15 -9.12
C PRO A 124 11.72 19.20 -9.65
N PRO A 125 12.73 19.70 -10.38
CA PRO A 125 13.88 18.87 -10.71
C PRO A 125 14.50 18.38 -9.40
N ALA A 126 15.04 17.17 -9.42
CA ALA A 126 15.70 16.53 -8.30
C ALA A 126 16.56 17.53 -7.49
N THR A 127 16.50 17.38 -6.16
CA THR A 127 17.23 18.12 -5.10
C THR A 127 16.36 19.12 -4.34
N GLN A 128 15.70 18.66 -3.26
CA GLN A 128 15.82 19.33 -1.97
C GLN A 128 15.88 18.28 -0.86
N ALA A 129 16.93 18.41 -0.05
CA ALA A 129 17.21 17.68 1.18
C ALA A 129 16.21 18.11 2.30
N PRO A 130 16.28 17.54 3.52
CA PRO A 130 15.14 17.43 4.43
C PRO A 130 14.63 18.80 4.90
N THR A 131 13.33 19.01 4.82
CA THR A 131 12.67 20.16 5.44
C THR A 131 12.76 19.99 6.95
N THR A 132 13.75 20.63 7.56
CA THR A 132 13.83 20.87 9.00
C THR A 132 12.55 21.58 9.45
N THR A 133 11.68 20.86 10.13
CA THR A 133 10.62 21.48 10.94
C THR A 133 11.30 22.18 12.12
N THR A 134 11.43 23.50 12.03
CA THR A 134 11.83 24.35 13.15
C THR A 134 10.77 24.27 14.24
N THR A 135 10.98 23.43 15.26
CA THR A 135 10.21 23.50 16.51
C THR A 135 10.94 24.44 17.46
N THR A 136 10.47 25.68 17.54
CA THR A 136 11.00 26.67 18.48
C THR A 136 10.32 26.52 19.84
N THR A 137 11.16 26.21 20.85
CA THR A 137 11.08 26.45 22.31
C THR A 137 10.06 25.71 23.18
N THR A 138 10.58 24.96 24.17
CA THR A 138 10.63 25.39 25.61
C THR A 138 11.58 24.48 26.41
N PRO A 139 12.47 24.99 27.29
CA PRO A 139 13.31 24.15 28.14
C PRO A 139 12.56 23.58 29.36
N ARG A 140 12.66 22.25 29.52
CA ARG A 140 12.82 21.43 30.73
C ARG A 140 12.49 22.05 32.10
N PRO A 141 11.71 21.32 32.93
CA PRO A 141 12.10 21.06 34.31
C PRO A 141 12.50 19.59 34.48
N THR A 142 13.71 19.31 34.96
CA THR A 142 14.02 17.99 35.51
C THR A 142 13.74 17.95 36.97
N THR A 143 12.98 16.94 37.32
CA THR A 143 12.98 16.37 38.65
C THR A 143 14.10 15.33 38.71
N THR A 144 15.18 15.69 39.40
CA THR A 144 16.24 14.78 39.83
C THR A 144 15.62 13.67 40.69
N LYS A 145 15.62 12.42 40.22
CA LYS A 145 15.37 11.26 41.07
C LYS A 145 16.71 10.79 41.62
N ALA A 146 16.93 11.04 42.91
CA ALA A 146 18.06 10.56 43.67
C ALA A 146 18.17 9.02 43.57
N GLY A 147 19.37 8.54 43.21
CA GLY A 147 19.70 7.12 43.32
C GLY A 147 19.84 6.69 44.78
N PRO A 148 19.58 5.43 45.12
CA PRO A 148 19.87 4.90 46.45
C PRO A 148 21.38 4.69 46.67
N ILE A 149 21.77 4.93 47.91
CA ILE A 149 23.10 4.96 48.53
C ILE A 149 23.75 3.55 48.53
N PRO A 150 25.08 3.41 48.35
CA PRO A 150 25.75 2.11 48.40
C PRO A 150 25.75 1.50 49.81
N ILE A 151 25.52 0.19 49.87
CA ILE A 151 25.62 -0.64 51.08
C ILE A 151 27.07 -1.08 51.23
N ILE A 152 27.70 -0.72 52.34
CA ILE A 152 28.99 -1.27 52.79
C ILE A 152 28.67 -2.05 54.06
N GLY A 153 28.87 -3.37 54.04
CA GLY A 153 28.59 -4.28 55.14
C GLY A 153 28.56 -5.72 54.67
#